data_AF-A0A3D2TJ39-F1
#
_entry.id   AF-A0A3D2TJ39-F1
#
_cell.length_a   1.000
_cell.length_b   1.000
_cell.length_c   1.000
_cell.angle_alpha   90.00
_cell.angle_beta   90.00
_cell.angle_gamma   90.00
#
_symmetry.space_group_name_H-M   'P 1'
#
loop_
_entity.id
_entity.type
_entity.pdbx_description
1 polymer ?
#
loop_
_entity_poly.entity_id
_entity_poly.type
_entity_poly.pdbx_seq_one_letter_code
_entity_poly.pdbx_strand_id
1 'polypeptide(L)'
;MEVLARIWEILSGFGNGILGRFERGITVLFGSANARFLKRLQPKVDAINALEPIYQELSSEALSAKTDEFRQRLDAGETVDDLLVEAFALCREAGQRYLGMRHYDVQLIGGMILHEGNIAEMV
;
A
#
# COMPACT_ATOMS: atom_id res chain seq x y z
N MET A 1 34.19 -12.30 -43.18
CA MET A 1 33.88 -12.46 -41.74
C MET A 1 33.23 -11.20 -41.16
N GLU A 2 33.68 -9.98 -41.46
CA GLU A 2 33.10 -8.74 -40.92
C GLU A 2 31.67 -8.41 -41.38
N VAL A 3 31.31 -8.69 -42.64
CA VAL A 3 29.96 -8.37 -43.17
C VAL A 3 28.86 -9.16 -42.46
N LEU A 4 29.12 -10.43 -42.15
CA LEU A 4 28.18 -11.30 -41.43
C LEU A 4 28.02 -10.87 -39.97
N ALA A 5 29.12 -10.45 -39.31
CA ALA A 5 29.07 -9.91 -37.96
C ALA A 5 28.24 -8.62 -37.90
N ARG A 6 28.41 -7.72 -38.87
CA ARG A 6 27.66 -6.46 -38.96
C ARG A 6 26.17 -6.68 -39.25
N ILE A 7 25.82 -7.68 -40.06
CA ILE A 7 24.42 -8.08 -40.28
C ILE A 7 23.82 -8.66 -38.98
N TRP A 8 24.59 -9.47 -38.25
CA TRP A 8 24.17 -10.02 -36.96
C TRP A 8 23.97 -8.96 -35.88
N GLU A 9 24.84 -7.94 -35.81
CA GLU A 9 24.66 -6.79 -34.90
C GLU A 9 23.42 -5.95 -35.24
N ILE A 10 23.15 -5.72 -36.53
CA ILE A 10 21.96 -4.99 -36.97
C ILE A 10 20.68 -5.77 -36.65
N LEU A 11 20.68 -7.09 -36.91
CA LEU A 11 19.52 -7.95 -36.63
C LEU A 11 19.26 -8.08 -35.12
N SER A 12 20.32 -8.24 -34.31
CA SER A 12 20.18 -8.34 -32.85
C SER A 12 19.79 -6.99 -32.22
N GLY A 13 20.35 -5.87 -32.69
CA GLY A 13 19.99 -4.53 -32.25
C GLY A 13 18.53 -4.15 -32.60
N PHE A 14 18.06 -4.52 -33.78
CA PHE A 14 16.68 -4.26 -34.21
C PHE A 14 15.66 -5.12 -33.44
N GLY A 15 15.97 -6.40 -33.22
CA GLY A 15 15.14 -7.31 -32.43
C GLY A 15 14.97 -6.83 -30.98
N ASN A 16 16.07 -6.45 -30.33
CA ASN A 16 16.05 -5.95 -28.95
C ASN A 16 15.28 -4.62 -28.81
N GLY A 17 15.36 -3.74 -29.82
CA GLY A 17 14.63 -2.47 -29.83
C GLY A 17 13.11 -2.63 -29.97
N ILE A 18 12.65 -3.63 -30.72
CA ILE A 18 11.22 -3.93 -30.88
C ILE A 18 10.66 -4.58 -29.61
N LEU A 19 11.37 -5.56 -29.03
CA LEU A 19 10.99 -6.21 -27.78
C LEU A 19 10.88 -5.19 -26.62
N GLY A 20 11.86 -4.32 -26.44
CA GLY A 20 11.82 -3.30 -25.38
C GLY A 20 10.77 -2.20 -25.58
N ARG A 21 10.23 -2.03 -26.80
CA ARG A 21 9.07 -1.15 -27.06
C ARG A 21 7.75 -1.84 -26.71
N PHE A 22 7.67 -3.14 -26.97
CA PHE A 22 6.51 -3.96 -26.60
C PHE A 22 6.34 -4.06 -25.07
N GLU A 23 7.42 -4.31 -24.34
CA GLU A 23 7.41 -4.35 -22.87
C GLU A 23 6.97 -3.03 -22.22
N ARG A 24 7.46 -1.89 -22.74
CA ARG A 24 7.02 -0.56 -22.31
C ARG A 24 5.54 -0.34 -22.61
N GLY A 25 5.05 -0.78 -23.77
CA GLY A 25 3.64 -0.72 -24.12
C GLY A 25 2.75 -1.48 -23.13
N ILE A 26 3.14 -2.69 -22.75
CA ILE A 26 2.43 -3.49 -21.73
C ILE A 26 2.44 -2.79 -20.37
N THR A 27 3.59 -2.24 -19.96
CA THR A 27 3.72 -1.56 -18.66
C THR A 27 2.89 -0.27 -18.60
N VAL A 28 2.78 0.48 -19.70
CA VAL A 28 1.92 1.67 -19.78
C VAL A 28 0.44 1.28 -19.68
N LEU A 29 0.03 0.19 -20.31
CA LEU A 29 -1.37 -0.26 -20.31
C LEU A 29 -1.80 -0.92 -18.98
N PHE A 30 -0.92 -1.69 -18.34
CA PHE A 30 -1.27 -2.50 -17.16
C PHE A 30 -0.59 -2.03 -15.86
N GLY A 31 0.20 -0.96 -15.91
CA GLY A 31 1.03 -0.47 -14.81
C GLY A 31 2.20 -1.40 -14.50
N SER A 32 3.07 -0.96 -13.60
CA SER A 32 4.09 -1.84 -12.99
C SER A 32 3.43 -2.77 -11.96
N ALA A 33 4.14 -3.83 -11.55
CA ALA A 33 3.70 -4.71 -10.47
C ALA A 33 3.42 -3.90 -9.18
N ASN A 34 4.31 -2.95 -8.86
CA ASN A 34 4.17 -2.07 -7.70
C ASN A 34 2.94 -1.16 -7.82
N ALA A 35 2.71 -0.55 -8.99
CA ALA A 35 1.54 0.30 -9.21
C ALA A 35 0.22 -0.48 -9.02
N ARG A 36 0.17 -1.73 -9.50
CA ARG A 36 -1.00 -2.61 -9.27
C ARG A 36 -1.16 -2.97 -7.80
N PHE A 37 -0.07 -3.26 -7.11
CA PHE A 37 -0.09 -3.58 -5.69
C PHE A 37 -0.60 -2.41 -4.86
N LEU A 38 -0.09 -1.19 -5.08
CA LEU A 38 -0.58 0.03 -4.44
C LEU A 38 -2.07 0.27 -4.71
N LYS A 39 -2.53 0.04 -5.95
CA LYS A 39 -3.94 0.19 -6.31
C LYS A 39 -4.86 -0.76 -5.54
N ARG A 40 -4.37 -1.93 -5.11
CA ARG A 40 -5.13 -2.89 -4.28
C ARG A 40 -5.28 -2.43 -2.83
N LEU A 41 -4.39 -1.56 -2.35
CA LEU A 41 -4.46 -0.99 -1.00
C LEU A 41 -5.39 0.22 -0.92
N GLN A 42 -5.66 0.90 -2.04
CA GLN A 42 -6.51 2.09 -2.07
C GLN A 42 -7.90 1.89 -1.43
N PRO A 43 -8.64 0.80 -1.68
CA PRO A 43 -9.93 0.58 -1.03
C PRO A 43 -9.83 0.49 0.50
N LYS A 44 -8.72 -0.05 1.03
CA LYS A 44 -8.46 -0.07 2.48
C LYS A 44 -8.19 1.33 3.02
N VAL A 45 -7.42 2.14 2.29
CA VAL A 45 -7.20 3.56 2.63
C VAL A 45 -8.53 4.32 2.69
N ASP A 46 -9.38 4.13 1.67
CA ASP A 46 -10.69 4.78 1.61
C ASP A 46 -11.59 4.35 2.78
N ALA A 47 -11.57 3.07 3.15
CA ALA A 47 -12.29 2.55 4.31
C ALA A 47 -11.77 3.13 5.63
N ILE A 48 -10.45 3.25 5.79
CA ILE A 48 -9.83 3.90 6.97
C ILE A 48 -10.25 5.37 7.05
N ASN A 49 -10.20 6.09 5.93
CA ASN A 49 -10.63 7.49 5.82
C ASN A 49 -12.11 7.65 6.20
N ALA A 50 -12.98 6.72 5.78
CA ALA A 50 -14.41 6.77 6.07
C ALA A 50 -14.73 6.62 7.57
N LEU A 51 -13.85 5.98 8.35
CA LEU A 51 -14.01 5.84 9.80
C LEU A 51 -13.55 7.09 10.58
N GLU A 52 -12.78 7.99 9.98
CA GLU A 52 -12.20 9.14 10.67
C GLU A 52 -13.25 10.00 11.42
N PRO A 53 -14.41 10.38 10.84
CA PRO A 53 -15.42 11.15 11.57
C PRO A 53 -15.95 10.43 12.81
N ILE A 54 -16.09 9.11 12.74
CA ILE A 54 -16.57 8.28 13.86
C ILE A 54 -15.56 8.28 15.00
N TYR A 55 -14.27 8.16 14.69
CA TYR A 55 -13.21 8.17 15.70
C TYR A 55 -12.97 9.57 16.29
N GLN A 56 -13.15 10.63 15.50
CA GLN A 56 -13.08 12.02 15.97
C GLN A 56 -14.12 12.32 17.05
N GLU A 57 -15.31 11.73 16.96
CA GLU A 57 -16.40 11.92 17.93
C GLU A 57 -16.15 11.21 19.27
N LEU A 58 -15.22 10.25 19.34
CA LEU A 58 -14.93 9.50 20.57
C LEU A 58 -14.25 10.39 21.62
N SER A 59 -14.55 10.18 22.90
CA SER A 59 -13.74 10.74 23.99
C SER A 59 -12.37 10.05 24.06
N SER A 60 -11.42 10.64 24.78
CA SER A 60 -10.09 10.02 24.97
C SER A 60 -10.19 8.65 25.67
N GLU A 61 -11.12 8.51 26.60
CA GLU A 61 -11.39 7.27 27.32
C GLU A 61 -12.00 6.21 26.38
N ALA A 62 -12.98 6.61 25.57
CA ALA A 62 -13.61 5.72 24.58
C ALA A 62 -12.62 5.27 23.50
N LEU A 63 -11.76 6.19 23.04
CA LEU A 63 -10.69 5.90 22.08
C LEU A 63 -9.70 4.88 22.67
N SER A 64 -9.28 5.06 23.92
CA SER A 64 -8.39 4.12 24.62
C SER A 64 -9.03 2.74 24.78
N ALA A 65 -10.31 2.68 25.15
CA ALA A 65 -11.07 1.45 25.38
C ALA A 65 -11.18 0.55 24.12
N LYS A 66 -11.08 1.12 22.92
CA LYS A 66 -11.03 0.34 21.66
C LYS A 66 -9.89 -0.67 21.62
N THR A 67 -8.78 -0.40 22.31
CA THR A 67 -7.68 -1.36 22.40
C THR A 67 -8.11 -2.64 23.12
N ASP A 68 -8.88 -2.54 24.20
CA ASP A 68 -9.37 -3.70 24.93
C ASP A 68 -10.45 -4.45 24.13
N GLU A 69 -11.31 -3.72 23.41
CA GLU A 69 -12.27 -4.31 22.46
C GLU A 69 -11.56 -5.13 21.38
N PHE A 70 -10.49 -4.61 20.77
CA PHE A 70 -9.71 -5.33 19.77
C PHE A 70 -9.04 -6.58 20.35
N ARG A 71 -8.49 -6.53 21.56
CA ARG A 71 -7.94 -7.73 22.23
C ARG A 71 -9.00 -8.80 22.44
N GLN A 72 -10.19 -8.42 22.91
CA GLN A 72 -11.30 -9.35 23.11
C GLN A 72 -11.76 -9.98 21.78
N ARG A 73 -11.79 -9.21 20.69
CA ARG A 73 -12.13 -9.72 19.35
C ARG A 73 -11.09 -10.71 18.82
N LEU A 74 -9.80 -10.45 19.06
CA LEU A 74 -8.72 -11.40 18.74
C LEU A 74 -8.87 -12.69 19.55
N ASP A 75 -9.16 -12.60 20.85
CA ASP A 75 -9.39 -13.76 21.71
C ASP A 75 -10.64 -14.56 21.27
N ALA A 76 -11.63 -13.88 20.69
CA ALA A 76 -12.82 -14.49 20.10
C ALA A 76 -12.59 -15.12 18.71
N GLY A 77 -11.39 -14.97 18.14
CA GLY A 77 -10.97 -15.63 16.90
C GLY A 77 -10.92 -14.74 15.66
N GLU A 78 -11.14 -13.43 15.77
CA GLU A 78 -10.80 -12.51 14.68
C GLU A 78 -9.29 -12.46 14.46
N THR A 79 -8.88 -12.16 13.23
CA THR A 79 -7.47 -12.00 12.87
C THR A 79 -7.06 -10.53 12.89
N VAL A 80 -5.75 -10.27 12.92
CA VAL A 80 -5.23 -8.90 12.79
C VAL A 80 -5.61 -8.27 11.44
N ASP A 81 -5.79 -9.10 10.40
CA ASP A 81 -6.27 -8.64 9.09
C ASP A 81 -7.72 -8.14 9.14
N ASP A 82 -8.57 -8.81 9.93
CA ASP A 82 -9.98 -8.41 10.12
C ASP A 82 -10.07 -7.05 10.84
N LEU A 83 -9.16 -6.80 11.79
CA LEU A 83 -9.11 -5.56 12.57
C LEU A 83 -8.38 -4.40 11.88
N LEU A 84 -7.71 -4.66 10.75
CA LEU A 84 -6.72 -3.73 10.19
C LEU A 84 -7.28 -2.33 9.93
N VAL A 85 -8.48 -2.23 9.34
CA VAL A 85 -9.09 -0.94 8.99
C VAL A 85 -9.41 -0.12 10.25
N GLU A 86 -10.04 -0.75 11.24
CA GLU A 86 -10.43 -0.10 12.49
C GLU A 86 -9.20 0.29 13.31
N ALA A 87 -8.19 -0.59 13.40
CA ALA A 87 -6.96 -0.33 14.12
C ALA A 87 -6.16 0.83 13.51
N PHE A 88 -6.09 0.92 12.17
CA PHE A 88 -5.41 2.03 11.49
C PHE A 88 -6.16 3.35 11.67
N ALA A 89 -7.51 3.34 11.61
CA ALA A 89 -8.31 4.53 11.88
C ALA A 89 -8.13 5.02 13.32
N LEU A 90 -8.15 4.11 14.29
CA LEU A 90 -7.87 4.40 15.70
C LEU A 90 -6.48 5.01 15.89
N CYS A 91 -5.44 4.39 15.30
CA CYS A 91 -4.06 4.86 15.41
C CYS A 91 -3.88 6.24 14.77
N ARG A 92 -4.54 6.51 13.64
CA ARG A 92 -4.53 7.83 13.01
C ARG A 92 -5.10 8.90 13.93
N GLU A 93 -6.26 8.66 14.53
CA GLU A 93 -6.90 9.61 15.44
C GLU A 93 -6.04 9.82 16.70
N ALA A 94 -5.47 8.75 17.27
CA ALA A 94 -4.54 8.84 18.39
C ALA A 94 -3.30 9.70 18.05
N GLY A 95 -2.73 9.53 16.85
CA GLY A 95 -1.63 10.36 16.35
C GLY A 95 -2.01 11.84 16.21
N GLN A 96 -3.20 12.13 15.69
CA GLN A 96 -3.71 13.49 15.60
C GLN A 96 -3.89 14.12 16.99
N ARG A 97 -4.43 13.39 17.97
CA ARG A 97 -4.65 13.92 19.33
C ARG A 97 -3.37 14.13 20.11
N TYR A 98 -2.45 13.16 20.06
CA TYR A 98 -1.28 13.15 20.91
C TYR A 98 -0.09 13.92 20.31
N LEU A 99 0.14 13.77 19.01
CA LEU A 99 1.26 14.38 18.30
C LEU A 99 0.86 15.60 17.47
N GLY A 100 -0.44 15.86 17.31
CA GLY A 100 -0.92 16.89 16.38
C GLY A 100 -0.73 16.51 14.91
N MET A 101 -0.48 15.23 14.61
CA MET A 101 -0.14 14.74 13.28
C MET A 101 -1.15 13.71 12.78
N ARG A 102 -2.01 14.11 11.85
CA ARG A 102 -2.85 13.19 11.09
C ARG A 102 -2.00 12.43 10.09
N HIS A 103 -1.99 11.11 10.21
CA HIS A 103 -1.26 10.25 9.27
C HIS A 103 -1.75 10.46 7.83
N TYR A 104 -0.84 10.72 6.90
CA TYR A 104 -1.12 10.80 5.47
C TYR A 104 -1.50 9.44 4.90
N ASP A 105 -2.19 9.43 3.77
CA ASP A 105 -2.64 8.19 3.12
C ASP A 105 -1.45 7.31 2.69
N VAL A 106 -0.34 7.93 2.26
CA VAL A 106 0.92 7.21 1.97
C VAL A 106 1.52 6.55 3.21
N GLN A 107 1.31 7.11 4.40
CA GLN A 107 1.76 6.49 5.66
C GLN A 107 0.89 5.30 6.04
N LEU A 108 -0.42 5.35 5.79
CA LEU A 108 -1.29 4.18 5.93
C LEU A 108 -0.87 3.05 4.99
N ILE A 109 -0.58 3.39 3.73
CA ILE A 109 -0.06 2.44 2.74
C ILE A 109 1.23 1.82 3.26
N GLY A 110 2.20 2.63 3.70
CA GLY A 110 3.45 2.13 4.27
C GLY A 110 3.23 1.18 5.44
N GLY A 111 2.33 1.53 6.37
CA GLY A 111 1.96 0.67 7.49
C GLY A 111 1.35 -0.67 7.07
N MET A 112 0.47 -0.67 6.06
CA MET A 112 -0.13 -1.91 5.52
C MET A 112 0.92 -2.80 4.84
N ILE A 113 1.89 -2.21 4.15
CA ILE A 113 2.99 -2.95 3.52
C ILE A 113 3.84 -3.64 4.59
N LEU A 114 4.17 -2.93 5.67
CA LEU A 114 4.90 -3.49 6.80
C LEU A 114 4.11 -4.60 7.50
N HIS A 115 2.80 -4.42 7.66
CA HIS A 115 1.89 -5.43 8.22
C HIS A 115 1.90 -6.73 7.40
N GLU A 116 1.96 -6.63 6.06
CA GLU A 116 2.09 -7.80 5.17
C GLU A 116 3.50 -8.43 5.18
N GLY A 117 4.43 -7.93 6.01
CA GLY A 117 5.80 -8.43 6.11
C GLY A 117 6.73 -7.99 4.98
N ASN A 118 6.33 -6.97 4.21
CA ASN A 118 7.09 -6.42 3.09
C ASN A 118 7.89 -5.18 3.49
N ILE A 119 8.79 -4.72 2.61
CA ILE A 119 9.56 -3.48 2.79
C ILE A 119 8.78 -2.30 2.20
N ALA A 120 8.47 -1.30 3.03
CA ALA A 120 7.90 -0.03 2.58
C ALA A 120 8.99 0.99 2.28
N GLU A 121 9.35 1.16 1.01
CA GLU A 121 10.21 2.27 0.56
C GLU A 121 9.36 3.56 0.47
N MET A 122 9.68 4.53 1.33
CA MET A 122 9.01 5.83 1.38
C MET A 122 10.08 6.93 1.29
N VAL A 123 10.06 7.69 0.20
CA VAL A 123 10.99 8.81 -0.09
C VAL A 123 10.25 10.10 -0.35
#